data_AF-A0A953MJT8-F1
#
_entry.id   AF-A0A953MJT8-F1
#
_cell.length_a   1.000
_cell.length_b   1.000
_cell.length_c   1.000
_cell.angle_alpha   90.00
_cell.angle_beta   90.00
_cell.angle_gamma   90.00
#
_symmetry.space_group_name_H-M   'P 1'
#
loop_
_entity.id
_entity.type
_entity.pdbx_description
1 polymer ?
#
loop_
_entity_poly.entity_id
_entity_poly.type
_entity_poly.pdbx_seq_one_letter_code
_entity_poly.pdbx_strand_id
1 'polypeptide(L)'
;MRKILLALTFLAIIIITAISVMKSDIYYPPKVVDLKEKYSAAEKPTVDHSKFAILDQHFDKPQDVTEACVTCHNTRDQEIMQSSHWNWERPEYIEGRGIVYLGKKNAVNNFCIGTQTNEQACAKCHIGFGMSEEGFTFTDKANIDCMVCHDNSGTYIKAQNKSGYPDPALNLNEIAQHIGKPTRDNCGVCHFFGGGGNNVKHGDLEMSMFTPDRSIDVHMAVEGANLVCVDCHTTENHQMKGKIYSLSSMNVNRSTCEQCHTETPHEDNILNEHTIKVACQTCHIPTYAKANSTKMYWDWSTAGKLKDGKPYTEEDSLGNHTYMSIKGSFEWGNNLTPDYVWFNGTADHYLLGDEIKDTTKPLVLNQLHGAYGDFNSKIIPVKIHKAKQIYDPVNKLLIQPHLWDEKKGEGAYWVDFNWNEASEYGMSRIGLPYSGEYDFIETEMYWPINHMVAPKEESISCESCHSRENSRLANLTDFYMPGRDYNSYVDFFGKLIIILTLLGVLTHGAIRIFIAKKNNKAGN
;
A
#
# COMPACT_ATOMS: atom_id res chain seq x y z
N MET A 1 -61.92 -4.55 30.40
CA MET A 1 -61.66 -4.38 28.95
C MET A 1 -60.65 -3.28 28.64
N ARG A 2 -60.86 -2.02 29.05
CA ARG A 2 -59.96 -0.89 28.71
C ARG A 2 -58.49 -1.04 29.16
N LYS A 3 -58.23 -1.63 30.35
CA LYS A 3 -56.86 -1.87 30.85
C LYS A 3 -56.12 -2.99 30.11
N ILE A 4 -56.84 -4.03 29.66
CA ILE A 4 -56.27 -5.14 28.87
C ILE A 4 -55.96 -4.66 27.45
N LEU A 5 -56.84 -3.84 26.87
CA LEU A 5 -56.62 -3.24 25.57
C LEU A 5 -55.36 -2.36 25.57
N LEU A 6 -55.19 -1.52 26.59
CA LEU A 6 -54.00 -0.67 26.75
C LEU A 6 -52.70 -1.48 26.87
N ALA A 7 -52.71 -2.56 27.67
CA ALA A 7 -51.55 -3.43 27.84
C ALA A 7 -51.17 -4.16 26.53
N LEU A 8 -52.17 -4.61 25.75
CA LEU A 8 -51.94 -5.26 24.46
C LEU A 8 -51.40 -4.27 23.41
N THR A 9 -51.90 -3.03 23.36
CA THR A 9 -51.33 -1.99 22.49
C THR A 9 -49.89 -1.66 22.87
N PHE A 10 -49.57 -1.58 24.16
CA PHE A 10 -48.21 -1.28 24.60
C PHE A 10 -47.23 -2.41 24.25
N LEU A 11 -47.65 -3.67 24.42
CA LEU A 11 -46.88 -4.83 24.00
C LEU A 11 -46.69 -4.89 22.48
N ALA A 12 -47.73 -4.58 21.71
CA ALA A 12 -47.64 -4.51 20.26
C ALA A 12 -46.67 -3.41 19.79
N ILE A 13 -46.68 -2.24 20.44
CA ILE A 13 -45.72 -1.17 20.14
C ILE A 13 -44.29 -1.64 20.43
N ILE A 14 -44.04 -2.27 21.58
CA ILE A 14 -42.71 -2.81 21.93
C ILE A 14 -42.24 -3.86 20.93
N ILE A 15 -43.13 -4.76 20.50
CA ILE A 15 -42.79 -5.78 19.50
C ILE A 15 -42.50 -5.12 18.14
N ILE A 16 -43.27 -4.11 17.74
CA ILE A 16 -43.05 -3.37 16.49
C ILE A 16 -41.73 -2.59 16.56
N THR A 17 -41.40 -1.91 17.67
CA THR A 17 -40.09 -1.26 17.82
C THR A 17 -38.95 -2.26 17.88
N ALA A 18 -39.12 -3.41 18.56
CA ALA A 18 -38.10 -4.46 18.57
C ALA A 18 -37.85 -5.03 17.16
N ILE A 19 -38.91 -5.32 16.40
CA ILE A 19 -38.81 -5.77 15.01
C ILE A 19 -38.21 -4.68 14.12
N SER A 20 -38.56 -3.41 14.34
CA SER A 20 -38.04 -2.27 13.56
C SER A 20 -36.58 -1.95 13.89
N VAL A 21 -36.12 -2.20 15.11
CA VAL A 21 -34.71 -2.08 15.50
C VAL A 21 -33.89 -3.28 15.00
N MET A 22 -34.50 -4.47 14.93
CA MET A 22 -33.86 -5.67 14.38
C MET A 22 -33.83 -5.68 12.84
N LYS A 23 -34.78 -5.03 12.17
CA LYS A 23 -34.75 -4.76 10.73
C LYS A 23 -34.02 -3.45 10.44
N SER A 24 -32.72 -3.42 10.70
CA SER A 24 -31.86 -2.59 9.86
C SER A 24 -31.68 -3.37 8.56
N ASP A 25 -32.61 -3.20 7.62
CA ASP A 25 -32.39 -3.69 6.26
C ASP A 25 -31.19 -2.92 5.72
N ILE A 26 -30.02 -3.56 5.69
CA ILE A 26 -28.82 -2.99 5.10
C ILE A 26 -29.11 -2.86 3.60
N TYR A 27 -29.46 -1.65 3.17
CA TYR A 27 -29.64 -1.34 1.77
C TYR A 27 -28.27 -1.46 1.08
N TYR A 28 -28.15 -2.44 0.19
CA TYR A 28 -27.06 -2.52 -0.76
C TYR A 28 -27.56 -1.98 -2.10
N PRO A 29 -26.82 -1.06 -2.75
CA PRO A 29 -27.19 -0.62 -4.09
C PRO A 29 -27.27 -1.86 -5.00
N PRO A 30 -28.28 -1.97 -5.89
CA PRO A 30 -28.51 -3.16 -6.71
C PRO A 30 -27.25 -3.69 -7.41
N LYS A 31 -26.40 -2.78 -7.93
CA LYS A 31 -25.11 -3.11 -8.55
C LYS A 31 -24.17 -3.91 -7.64
N VAL A 32 -24.10 -3.61 -6.35
CA VAL A 32 -23.22 -4.32 -5.40
C VAL A 32 -23.73 -5.72 -5.09
N VAL A 33 -25.05 -5.91 -5.06
CA VAL A 33 -25.66 -7.24 -4.88
C VAL A 33 -25.32 -8.13 -6.07
N ASP A 34 -25.51 -7.62 -7.29
CA ASP A 34 -25.20 -8.36 -8.52
C ASP A 34 -23.70 -8.72 -8.60
N LEU A 35 -22.82 -7.81 -8.20
CA LEU A 35 -21.37 -8.07 -8.17
C LEU A 35 -21.00 -9.13 -7.13
N LYS A 36 -21.62 -9.12 -5.95
CA LYS A 36 -21.39 -10.16 -4.94
C LYS A 36 -21.79 -11.53 -5.46
N GLU A 37 -22.98 -11.64 -6.06
CA GLU A 37 -23.43 -12.90 -6.67
C GLU A 37 -22.46 -13.37 -7.76
N LYS A 38 -22.02 -12.45 -8.63
CA LYS A 38 -21.06 -12.74 -9.70
C LYS A 38 -19.74 -13.30 -9.16
N TYR A 39 -19.16 -12.67 -8.14
CA TYR A 39 -17.82 -13.03 -7.65
C TYR A 39 -17.82 -14.17 -6.63
N SER A 40 -18.93 -14.42 -5.93
CA SER A 40 -19.08 -15.58 -5.06
C SER A 40 -19.28 -16.89 -5.82
N ALA A 41 -19.53 -16.85 -7.14
CA ALA A 41 -19.68 -18.05 -7.96
C ALA A 41 -18.33 -18.77 -8.15
N ALA A 42 -18.32 -20.09 -7.94
CA ALA A 42 -17.13 -20.89 -8.15
C ALA A 42 -16.68 -20.85 -9.62
N GLU A 43 -15.40 -20.56 -9.82
CA GLU A 43 -14.82 -20.52 -11.15
C GLU A 43 -14.70 -21.92 -11.75
N LYS A 44 -15.03 -22.04 -13.03
CA LYS A 44 -14.89 -23.27 -13.80
C LYS A 44 -13.69 -23.14 -14.74
N PRO A 45 -12.64 -23.97 -14.58
CA PRO A 45 -11.53 -23.99 -15.51
C PRO A 45 -12.01 -24.21 -16.95
N THR A 46 -11.40 -23.51 -17.90
CA THR A 46 -11.73 -23.66 -19.33
C THR A 46 -11.20 -24.97 -19.91
N VAL A 47 -10.11 -25.49 -19.35
CA VAL A 47 -9.45 -26.74 -19.71
C VAL A 47 -8.90 -27.44 -18.47
N ASP A 48 -8.67 -28.76 -18.57
CA ASP A 48 -8.01 -29.57 -17.54
C ASP A 48 -6.59 -29.90 -18.01
N HIS A 49 -5.59 -29.26 -17.40
CA HIS A 49 -4.19 -29.40 -17.79
C HIS A 49 -3.62 -30.81 -17.53
N SER A 50 -4.19 -31.56 -16.57
CA SER A 50 -3.80 -32.94 -16.27
C SER A 50 -4.05 -33.93 -17.42
N LYS A 51 -4.83 -33.52 -18.43
CA LYS A 51 -5.18 -34.36 -19.59
C LYS A 51 -4.22 -34.21 -20.78
N PHE A 52 -3.28 -33.27 -20.73
CA PHE A 52 -2.38 -33.04 -21.86
C PHE A 52 -1.09 -33.86 -21.72
N ALA A 53 -0.84 -34.74 -22.69
CA ALA A 53 0.37 -35.57 -22.71
C ALA A 53 1.69 -34.76 -22.70
N ILE A 54 1.69 -33.54 -23.27
CA ILE A 54 2.87 -32.65 -23.23
C ILE A 54 3.20 -32.17 -21.81
N LEU A 55 2.25 -32.25 -20.88
CA LEU A 55 2.44 -31.93 -19.46
C LEU A 55 2.62 -33.20 -18.61
N ASP A 56 2.37 -34.38 -19.17
CA ASP A 56 2.59 -35.68 -18.53
C ASP A 56 3.96 -36.26 -18.92
N GLN A 57 5.01 -35.51 -18.62
CA GLN A 57 6.40 -35.91 -18.87
C GLN A 57 7.32 -35.40 -17.76
N HIS A 58 8.56 -35.91 -17.74
CA HIS A 58 9.58 -35.36 -16.85
C HIS A 58 10.09 -34.04 -17.41
N PHE A 59 10.23 -33.04 -16.54
CA PHE A 59 10.84 -31.75 -16.87
C PHE A 59 12.15 -31.63 -16.09
N ASP A 60 13.28 -31.50 -16.80
CA ASP A 60 14.61 -31.43 -16.19
C ASP A 60 14.90 -30.01 -15.66
N LYS A 61 14.37 -29.00 -16.34
CA LYS A 61 14.49 -27.58 -15.98
C LYS A 61 13.14 -26.87 -16.10
N PRO A 62 12.90 -25.78 -15.35
CA PRO A 62 11.63 -25.06 -15.41
C PRO A 62 11.36 -24.42 -16.79
N GLN A 63 12.41 -24.10 -17.55
CA GLN A 63 12.24 -23.63 -18.93
C GLN A 63 11.55 -24.66 -19.83
N ASP A 64 11.71 -25.98 -19.57
CA ASP A 64 11.02 -27.02 -20.36
C ASP A 64 9.50 -26.92 -20.19
N VAL A 65 9.04 -26.55 -18.99
CA VAL A 65 7.62 -26.31 -18.72
C VAL A 65 7.13 -25.13 -19.54
N THR A 66 7.87 -24.02 -19.53
CA THR A 66 7.53 -22.82 -20.31
C THR A 66 7.50 -23.12 -21.80
N GLU A 67 8.49 -23.85 -22.31
CA GLU A 67 8.54 -24.30 -23.70
C GLU A 67 7.31 -25.15 -24.07
N ALA A 68 6.88 -26.06 -23.20
CA ALA A 68 5.64 -26.82 -23.35
C ALA A 68 4.39 -25.93 -23.33
N CYS A 69 4.30 -24.95 -22.42
CA CYS A 69 3.16 -24.04 -22.35
C CYS A 69 3.00 -23.22 -23.65
N VAL A 70 4.09 -22.67 -24.17
CA VAL A 70 4.04 -21.76 -25.34
C VAL A 70 3.77 -22.49 -26.66
N THR A 71 3.73 -23.84 -26.71
CA THR A 71 3.25 -24.55 -27.91
C THR A 71 1.74 -24.42 -28.10
N CYS A 72 0.99 -24.15 -27.03
CA CYS A 72 -0.47 -24.03 -27.03
C CYS A 72 -0.91 -22.59 -26.72
N HIS A 73 -0.22 -21.90 -25.80
CA HIS A 73 -0.50 -20.53 -25.38
C HIS A 73 0.14 -19.51 -26.32
N ASN A 74 -0.33 -19.52 -27.57
CA ASN A 74 0.15 -18.64 -28.62
C ASN A 74 0.13 -17.17 -28.17
N THR A 75 1.25 -16.47 -28.45
CA THR A 75 1.50 -15.05 -28.16
C THR A 75 1.49 -14.63 -26.70
N ARG A 76 1.21 -15.52 -25.74
CA ARG A 76 1.20 -15.17 -24.31
C ARG A 76 2.60 -14.79 -23.82
N ASP A 77 3.63 -15.40 -24.38
CA ASP A 77 5.03 -15.03 -24.19
C ASP A 77 5.30 -13.56 -24.58
N GLN A 78 4.84 -13.13 -25.75
CA GLN A 78 5.01 -11.76 -26.24
C GLN A 78 4.31 -10.73 -25.34
N GLU A 79 3.10 -11.06 -24.91
CA GLU A 79 2.32 -10.25 -23.97
C GLU A 79 3.02 -10.07 -22.63
N ILE A 80 3.51 -11.17 -22.04
CA ILE A 80 4.23 -11.14 -20.78
C ILE A 80 5.51 -10.31 -20.92
N MET A 81 6.28 -10.52 -22.00
CA MET A 81 7.52 -9.79 -22.24
C MET A 81 7.33 -8.28 -22.45
N GLN A 82 6.11 -7.81 -22.72
CA GLN A 82 5.77 -6.38 -22.79
C GLN A 82 5.31 -5.81 -21.44
N SER A 83 5.08 -6.65 -20.43
CA SER A 83 4.57 -6.24 -19.13
C SER A 83 5.66 -5.62 -18.23
N SER A 84 5.24 -4.83 -17.24
CA SER A 84 6.15 -4.33 -16.20
C SER A 84 6.57 -5.43 -15.21
N HIS A 85 5.84 -6.53 -15.10
CA HIS A 85 6.26 -7.67 -14.26
C HIS A 85 7.51 -8.33 -14.85
N TRP A 86 7.59 -8.44 -16.18
CA TRP A 86 8.76 -8.94 -16.89
C TRP A 86 9.90 -7.91 -16.93
N ASN A 87 9.62 -6.69 -17.41
CA ASN A 87 10.69 -5.71 -17.63
C ASN A 87 11.20 -5.06 -16.33
N TRP A 88 10.41 -5.15 -15.25
CA TRP A 88 10.63 -4.40 -14.00
C TRP A 88 10.73 -2.88 -14.17
N GLU A 89 10.31 -2.37 -15.32
CA GLU A 89 10.28 -0.96 -15.66
C GLU A 89 9.17 -0.69 -16.69
N ARG A 90 8.87 0.59 -16.86
CA ARG A 90 7.95 1.12 -17.87
C ARG A 90 8.27 2.59 -18.12
N PRO A 91 7.96 3.12 -19.31
CA PRO A 91 8.05 4.55 -19.54
C PRO A 91 7.03 5.30 -18.68
N GLU A 92 7.48 6.32 -17.99
CA GLU A 92 6.68 7.25 -17.20
C GLU A 92 7.12 8.68 -17.53
N TYR A 93 6.16 9.61 -17.59
CA TYR A 93 6.46 11.03 -17.72
C TYR A 93 6.53 11.65 -16.33
N ILE A 94 7.63 12.35 -16.06
CA ILE A 94 7.82 13.17 -14.86
C ILE A 94 7.93 14.63 -15.32
N GLU A 95 7.11 15.50 -14.74
CA GLU A 95 7.13 16.93 -15.06
C GLU A 95 8.51 17.53 -14.80
N GLY A 96 9.01 18.33 -15.75
CA GLY A 96 10.36 18.92 -15.68
C GLY A 96 11.51 17.97 -16.04
N ARG A 97 11.29 16.65 -16.09
CA ARG A 97 12.31 15.64 -16.46
C ARG A 97 12.04 14.99 -17.82
N GLY A 98 10.78 14.87 -18.23
CA GLY A 98 10.38 14.20 -19.47
C GLY A 98 10.09 12.71 -19.25
N ILE A 99 10.28 11.90 -20.30
CA ILE A 99 10.04 10.45 -20.24
C ILE A 99 11.25 9.76 -19.61
N VAL A 100 11.01 9.00 -18.54
CA VAL A 100 11.99 8.14 -17.87
C VAL A 100 11.48 6.71 -17.80
N TYR A 101 12.38 5.74 -17.66
CA TYR A 101 12.01 4.34 -17.39
C TYR A 101 12.02 4.09 -15.89
N LEU A 102 10.83 3.94 -15.31
CA LEU A 102 10.64 3.78 -13.88
C LEU A 102 10.07 2.40 -13.54
N GLY A 103 10.60 1.79 -12.49
CA GLY A 103 10.14 0.53 -11.91
C GLY A 103 11.24 -0.10 -11.08
N LYS A 104 11.01 -1.31 -10.55
CA LYS A 104 11.93 -2.01 -9.63
C LYS A 104 13.37 -2.13 -10.16
N LYS A 105 13.57 -2.15 -11.49
CA LYS A 105 14.88 -2.20 -12.13
C LYS A 105 15.73 -0.93 -11.86
N ASN A 106 15.10 0.25 -11.89
CA ASN A 106 15.82 1.54 -11.81
C ASN A 106 15.42 2.39 -10.59
N ALA A 107 14.34 2.04 -9.89
CA ALA A 107 13.86 2.78 -8.74
C ALA A 107 14.69 2.47 -7.49
N VAL A 108 15.09 3.51 -6.79
CA VAL A 108 15.68 3.41 -5.45
C VAL A 108 14.56 3.43 -4.42
N ASN A 109 14.64 2.53 -3.44
CA ASN A 109 13.78 2.54 -2.26
C ASN A 109 14.63 2.66 -1.01
N ASN A 110 13.99 2.94 0.13
CA ASN A 110 14.68 3.01 1.40
C ASN A 110 14.55 1.72 2.24
N PHE A 111 14.41 0.57 1.57
CA PHE A 111 14.47 -0.76 2.16
C PHE A 111 15.80 -1.43 1.81
N CYS A 112 15.81 -2.24 0.75
CA CYS A 112 17.02 -2.89 0.22
C CYS A 112 17.79 -2.00 -0.77
N ILE A 113 17.49 -0.70 -0.82
CA ILE A 113 18.14 0.31 -1.66
C ILE A 113 17.78 0.14 -3.15
N GLY A 114 18.33 -0.83 -3.85
CA GLY A 114 18.03 -1.07 -5.26
C GLY A 114 18.44 -2.44 -5.74
N THR A 115 18.01 -2.82 -6.94
CA THR A 115 18.17 -4.19 -7.46
C THR A 115 19.44 -4.42 -8.26
N GLN A 116 20.04 -3.36 -8.81
CA GLN A 116 21.27 -3.45 -9.58
C GLN A 116 22.40 -3.98 -8.68
N THR A 117 23.21 -4.90 -9.21
CA THR A 117 24.22 -5.68 -8.47
C THR A 117 23.66 -6.51 -7.32
N ASN A 118 22.37 -6.83 -7.36
CA ASN A 118 21.69 -7.60 -6.31
C ASN A 118 20.59 -8.49 -6.91
N GLU A 119 20.60 -8.64 -8.23
CA GLU A 119 19.57 -9.27 -9.04
C GLU A 119 19.30 -10.70 -8.58
N GLN A 120 20.36 -11.47 -8.31
CA GLN A 120 20.25 -12.87 -7.93
C GLN A 120 19.43 -13.09 -6.65
N ALA A 121 19.54 -12.20 -5.67
CA ALA A 121 18.71 -12.20 -4.47
C ALA A 121 17.30 -11.65 -4.75
N CYS A 122 17.20 -10.56 -5.51
CA CYS A 122 15.95 -9.86 -5.78
C CYS A 122 14.99 -10.60 -6.74
N ALA A 123 15.55 -11.44 -7.62
CA ALA A 123 14.87 -12.18 -8.67
C ALA A 123 13.97 -13.30 -8.14
N LYS A 124 14.04 -13.63 -6.84
CA LYS A 124 13.01 -14.45 -6.17
C LYS A 124 11.59 -13.91 -6.41
N CYS A 125 11.45 -12.60 -6.66
CA CYS A 125 10.16 -11.97 -6.98
C CYS A 125 10.06 -11.50 -8.45
N HIS A 126 10.92 -11.97 -9.35
CA HIS A 126 10.79 -11.76 -10.79
C HIS A 126 9.99 -12.90 -11.42
N ILE A 127 9.20 -12.61 -12.45
CA ILE A 127 8.40 -13.61 -13.17
C ILE A 127 9.22 -14.34 -14.26
N GLY A 128 10.49 -14.58 -13.98
CA GLY A 128 11.41 -15.23 -14.90
C GLY A 128 12.56 -15.96 -14.20
N PHE A 129 13.36 -16.64 -15.02
CA PHE A 129 14.45 -17.52 -14.61
C PHE A 129 15.81 -16.98 -15.06
N GLY A 130 16.79 -17.01 -14.17
CA GLY A 130 18.19 -16.69 -14.50
C GLY A 130 18.55 -15.21 -14.46
N MET A 131 17.82 -14.38 -13.71
CA MET A 131 18.18 -12.97 -13.54
C MET A 131 19.29 -12.81 -12.49
N SER A 132 20.50 -12.48 -12.93
CA SER A 132 21.69 -12.24 -12.10
C SER A 132 22.48 -11.00 -12.56
N GLU A 133 23.57 -10.69 -11.89
CA GLU A 133 24.46 -9.57 -12.23
C GLU A 133 25.22 -9.75 -13.55
N GLU A 134 25.35 -11.01 -13.99
CA GLU A 134 25.99 -11.36 -15.27
C GLU A 134 25.08 -11.00 -16.45
N GLY A 135 23.78 -10.79 -16.19
CA GLY A 135 22.80 -10.34 -17.16
C GLY A 135 21.48 -11.11 -17.08
N PHE A 136 20.54 -10.70 -17.93
CA PHE A 136 19.26 -11.37 -18.11
C PHE A 136 18.75 -11.14 -19.53
N THR A 137 18.32 -12.20 -20.21
CA THR A 137 17.80 -12.10 -21.58
C THR A 137 16.30 -11.84 -21.56
N PHE A 138 15.91 -10.57 -21.64
CA PHE A 138 14.51 -10.12 -21.70
C PHE A 138 13.77 -10.53 -22.99
N THR A 139 14.46 -11.10 -23.98
CA THR A 139 13.88 -11.52 -25.27
C THR A 139 13.72 -13.03 -25.40
N ASP A 140 14.25 -13.81 -24.46
CA ASP A 140 14.13 -15.26 -24.49
C ASP A 140 12.88 -15.70 -23.73
N LYS A 141 11.87 -16.15 -24.48
CA LYS A 141 10.60 -16.60 -23.93
C LYS A 141 10.72 -17.82 -23.02
N ALA A 142 11.77 -18.64 -23.16
CA ALA A 142 11.97 -19.81 -22.30
C ALA A 142 12.23 -19.39 -20.85
N ASN A 143 12.74 -18.17 -20.63
CA ASN A 143 13.00 -17.63 -19.30
C ASN A 143 11.75 -17.09 -18.60
N ILE A 144 10.56 -17.15 -19.20
CA ILE A 144 9.30 -16.74 -18.55
C ILE A 144 8.92 -17.79 -17.51
N ASP A 145 8.60 -17.35 -16.30
CA ASP A 145 8.06 -18.19 -15.24
C ASP A 145 6.53 -18.16 -15.32
N CYS A 146 5.93 -19.11 -16.04
CA CYS A 146 4.47 -19.22 -16.10
C CYS A 146 3.87 -19.72 -14.77
N MET A 147 4.62 -20.51 -14.01
CA MET A 147 4.12 -21.23 -12.84
C MET A 147 3.91 -20.30 -11.64
N VAL A 148 4.77 -19.30 -11.43
CA VAL A 148 4.68 -18.41 -10.26
C VAL A 148 3.32 -17.72 -10.12
N CYS A 149 2.67 -17.40 -11.25
CA CYS A 149 1.35 -16.77 -11.26
C CYS A 149 0.19 -17.77 -11.36
N HIS A 150 0.44 -18.99 -11.82
CA HIS A 150 -0.62 -19.90 -12.28
C HIS A 150 -0.67 -21.25 -11.56
N ASP A 151 0.31 -21.57 -10.71
CA ASP A 151 0.28 -22.79 -9.92
C ASP A 151 -0.92 -22.84 -8.97
N ASN A 152 -1.80 -23.83 -9.13
CA ASN A 152 -2.86 -24.15 -8.16
C ASN A 152 -2.62 -25.49 -7.43
N SER A 153 -1.43 -26.10 -7.57
CA SER A 153 -1.01 -27.25 -6.72
C SER A 153 -0.71 -26.82 -5.28
N GLY A 154 -0.32 -25.56 -5.09
CA GLY A 154 0.06 -25.00 -3.79
C GLY A 154 1.48 -25.36 -3.36
N THR A 155 2.31 -25.83 -4.29
CA THR A 155 3.69 -26.29 -3.99
C THR A 155 4.77 -25.42 -4.61
N TYR A 156 4.45 -24.61 -5.62
CA TYR A 156 5.46 -23.83 -6.35
C TYR A 156 6.10 -22.76 -5.46
N ILE A 157 7.43 -22.78 -5.36
CA ILE A 157 8.20 -21.77 -4.67
C ILE A 157 9.53 -21.51 -5.38
N LYS A 158 9.89 -20.22 -5.48
CA LYS A 158 11.20 -19.79 -5.99
C LYS A 158 12.27 -19.92 -4.91
N ALA A 159 13.40 -20.52 -5.25
CA ALA A 159 14.53 -20.67 -4.35
C ALA A 159 15.13 -19.30 -3.98
N GLN A 160 15.58 -19.17 -2.73
CA GLN A 160 16.19 -17.93 -2.26
C GLN A 160 17.60 -17.77 -2.85
N ASN A 161 17.91 -16.57 -3.34
CA ASN A 161 19.22 -16.22 -3.90
C ASN A 161 19.67 -17.11 -5.08
N LYS A 162 18.71 -17.62 -5.87
CA LYS A 162 18.99 -18.46 -7.05
C LYS A 162 18.42 -17.85 -8.32
N SER A 163 18.53 -16.54 -8.49
CA SER A 163 18.25 -15.85 -9.77
C SER A 163 16.84 -16.10 -10.33
N GLY A 164 15.86 -16.30 -9.44
CA GLY A 164 14.49 -16.60 -9.82
C GLY A 164 14.22 -18.06 -10.20
N TYR A 165 15.17 -18.99 -10.08
CA TYR A 165 14.89 -20.41 -10.26
C TYR A 165 13.99 -20.96 -9.12
N PRO A 166 13.10 -21.93 -9.42
CA PRO A 166 12.36 -22.69 -8.41
C PRO A 166 13.28 -23.49 -7.50
N ASP A 167 12.75 -23.94 -6.36
CA ASP A 167 13.41 -24.97 -5.57
C ASP A 167 13.59 -26.25 -6.43
N PRO A 168 14.81 -26.80 -6.55
CA PRO A 168 15.07 -27.98 -7.38
C PRO A 168 14.38 -29.25 -6.90
N ALA A 169 13.86 -29.28 -5.66
CA ALA A 169 13.11 -30.42 -5.13
C ALA A 169 11.64 -30.48 -5.61
N LEU A 170 11.16 -29.47 -6.34
CA LEU A 170 9.77 -29.39 -6.77
C LEU A 170 9.44 -30.38 -7.89
N ASN A 171 8.23 -30.93 -7.82
CA ASN A 171 7.66 -31.75 -8.89
C ASN A 171 7.05 -30.86 -9.97
N LEU A 172 7.86 -30.43 -10.94
CA LEU A 172 7.43 -29.54 -12.02
C LEU A 172 6.30 -30.10 -12.88
N ASN A 173 6.20 -31.43 -13.03
CA ASN A 173 5.10 -32.08 -13.75
C ASN A 173 3.77 -31.86 -13.00
N GLU A 174 3.73 -32.15 -11.70
CA GLU A 174 2.55 -31.94 -10.87
C GLU A 174 2.08 -30.48 -10.89
N ILE A 175 3.01 -29.53 -10.77
CA ILE A 175 2.71 -28.10 -10.86
C ILE A 175 2.11 -27.75 -12.22
N ALA A 176 2.75 -28.18 -13.32
CA ALA A 176 2.29 -27.89 -14.68
C ALA A 176 0.89 -28.45 -14.97
N GLN A 177 0.56 -29.62 -14.41
CA GLN A 177 -0.76 -30.25 -14.55
C GLN A 177 -1.87 -29.56 -13.74
N HIS A 178 -1.50 -28.75 -12.74
CA HIS A 178 -2.43 -28.03 -11.87
C HIS A 178 -2.40 -26.51 -12.10
N ILE A 179 -2.03 -26.08 -13.32
CA ILE A 179 -2.10 -24.67 -13.72
C ILE A 179 -3.57 -24.21 -13.82
N GLY A 180 -3.86 -23.02 -13.31
CA GLY A 180 -5.18 -22.39 -13.46
C GLY A 180 -5.15 -20.86 -13.35
N LYS A 181 -6.32 -20.25 -13.07
CA LYS A 181 -6.39 -18.79 -12.84
C LYS A 181 -5.63 -18.43 -11.55
N PRO A 182 -4.86 -17.33 -11.55
CA PRO A 182 -4.15 -16.86 -10.37
C PRO A 182 -5.08 -16.67 -9.16
N THR A 183 -4.62 -17.17 -8.01
CA THR A 183 -5.22 -16.96 -6.70
C THR A 183 -4.44 -15.90 -5.91
N ARG A 184 -4.87 -15.61 -4.68
CA ARG A 184 -4.10 -14.74 -3.78
C ARG A 184 -2.74 -15.34 -3.41
N ASP A 185 -2.64 -16.66 -3.38
CA ASP A 185 -1.40 -17.37 -3.05
C ASP A 185 -0.30 -17.03 -4.06
N ASN A 186 -0.63 -17.12 -5.35
CA ASN A 186 0.28 -16.81 -6.45
C ASN A 186 0.79 -15.36 -6.41
N CYS A 187 -0.09 -14.40 -6.12
CA CYS A 187 0.31 -12.99 -6.04
C CYS A 187 1.12 -12.72 -4.76
N GLY A 188 0.71 -13.34 -3.66
CA GLY A 188 1.25 -13.13 -2.33
C GLY A 188 2.70 -13.57 -2.18
N VAL A 189 3.16 -14.60 -2.90
CA VAL A 189 4.57 -15.07 -2.85
C VAL A 189 5.59 -13.95 -3.09
N CYS A 190 5.21 -12.92 -3.85
CA CYS A 190 6.02 -11.73 -4.09
C CYS A 190 5.50 -10.51 -3.32
N HIS A 191 4.19 -10.26 -3.35
CA HIS A 191 3.62 -8.99 -2.88
C HIS A 191 3.55 -8.89 -1.36
N PHE A 192 3.47 -10.02 -0.64
CA PHE A 192 3.36 -10.05 0.84
C PHE A 192 4.72 -10.04 1.53
N PHE A 193 5.79 -10.41 0.81
CA PHE A 193 7.14 -10.62 1.37
C PHE A 193 8.19 -9.59 0.90
N GLY A 194 7.76 -8.50 0.25
CA GLY A 194 8.65 -7.46 -0.22
C GLY A 194 9.47 -6.83 0.91
N GLY A 195 10.75 -6.50 0.66
CA GLY A 195 11.67 -5.98 1.71
C GLY A 195 12.34 -7.07 2.55
N GLY A 196 12.16 -8.34 2.19
CA GLY A 196 12.86 -9.47 2.79
C GLY A 196 12.10 -10.18 3.91
N GLY A 197 10.79 -9.99 4.02
CA GLY A 197 9.94 -10.64 5.03
C GLY A 197 8.47 -10.24 4.91
N ASN A 198 7.59 -10.99 5.60
CA ASN A 198 6.15 -10.71 5.60
C ASN A 198 5.86 -9.29 6.09
N ASN A 199 4.99 -8.59 5.38
CA ASN A 199 4.50 -7.25 5.69
C ASN A 199 5.58 -6.17 5.92
N VAL A 200 6.84 -6.41 5.55
CA VAL A 200 7.92 -5.43 5.76
C VAL A 200 7.64 -4.14 4.99
N LYS A 201 7.24 -4.26 3.72
CA LYS A 201 7.19 -3.12 2.78
C LYS A 201 5.84 -2.38 2.73
N HIS A 202 4.78 -3.01 2.23
CA HIS A 202 3.53 -2.32 1.91
C HIS A 202 2.73 -1.93 3.17
N GLY A 203 2.65 -2.81 4.17
CA GLY A 203 1.88 -2.59 5.39
C GLY A 203 0.41 -3.00 5.28
N ASP A 204 -0.16 -3.03 4.07
CA ASP A 204 -1.55 -3.43 3.78
C ASP A 204 -1.65 -4.74 2.97
N LEU A 205 -0.53 -5.40 2.67
CA LEU A 205 -0.47 -6.67 1.95
C LEU A 205 0.49 -7.63 2.64
N GLU A 206 -0.04 -8.73 3.15
CA GLU A 206 0.65 -9.64 4.08
C GLU A 206 0.00 -11.03 4.11
N MET A 207 0.64 -12.02 4.74
CA MET A 207 0.22 -13.42 4.74
C MET A 207 -1.23 -13.68 5.20
N SER A 208 -1.79 -12.86 6.10
CA SER A 208 -3.20 -13.02 6.49
C SER A 208 -4.17 -12.87 5.30
N MET A 209 -3.73 -12.22 4.22
CA MET A 209 -4.50 -12.06 2.98
C MET A 209 -4.61 -13.33 2.14
N PHE A 210 -3.93 -14.43 2.47
CA PHE A 210 -4.19 -15.72 1.82
C PHE A 210 -5.63 -16.18 2.11
N THR A 211 -6.03 -16.11 3.39
CA THR A 211 -7.38 -16.46 3.86
C THR A 211 -7.90 -15.43 4.88
N PRO A 212 -8.14 -14.18 4.46
CA PRO A 212 -8.51 -13.12 5.39
C PRO A 212 -9.96 -13.29 5.84
N ASP A 213 -10.27 -12.77 7.02
CA ASP A 213 -11.65 -12.48 7.43
C ASP A 213 -11.99 -11.02 7.10
N ARG A 214 -13.25 -10.64 7.35
CA ARG A 214 -13.77 -9.28 7.11
C ARG A 214 -13.13 -8.21 7.98
N SER A 215 -12.49 -8.55 9.10
CA SER A 215 -11.77 -7.57 9.91
C SER A 215 -10.46 -7.16 9.24
N ILE A 216 -9.83 -8.08 8.52
CA ILE A 216 -8.63 -7.81 7.71
C ILE A 216 -9.00 -7.03 6.44
N ASP A 217 -9.81 -7.61 5.55
CA ASP A 217 -10.21 -6.97 4.29
C ASP A 217 -11.59 -7.46 3.82
N VAL A 218 -12.56 -6.55 3.69
CA VAL A 218 -13.94 -6.92 3.32
C VAL A 218 -14.12 -7.45 1.90
N HIS A 219 -13.19 -7.16 0.98
CA HIS A 219 -13.27 -7.60 -0.41
C HIS A 219 -12.69 -9.00 -0.57
N MET A 220 -11.54 -9.25 0.07
CA MET A 220 -10.83 -10.53 0.00
C MET A 220 -11.32 -11.56 1.01
N ALA A 221 -12.13 -11.15 2.00
CA ALA A 221 -12.64 -12.02 3.06
C ALA A 221 -13.29 -13.31 2.52
N VAL A 222 -12.89 -14.45 3.09
CA VAL A 222 -13.34 -15.79 2.65
C VAL A 222 -14.83 -16.01 2.87
N GLU A 223 -15.43 -15.37 3.87
CA GLU A 223 -16.86 -15.37 4.17
C GLU A 223 -17.66 -14.37 3.34
N GLY A 224 -16.99 -13.56 2.52
CA GLY A 224 -17.57 -12.48 1.72
C GLY A 224 -17.56 -12.76 0.22
N ALA A 225 -17.23 -11.73 -0.56
CA ALA A 225 -17.06 -11.87 -2.01
C ALA A 225 -15.82 -12.72 -2.35
N ASN A 226 -14.89 -12.91 -1.40
CA ASN A 226 -13.68 -13.72 -1.52
C ASN A 226 -12.87 -13.38 -2.79
N LEU A 227 -12.77 -12.08 -3.10
CA LEU A 227 -12.09 -11.64 -4.31
C LEU A 227 -10.63 -12.09 -4.32
N VAL A 228 -10.13 -12.47 -5.50
CA VAL A 228 -8.70 -12.62 -5.75
C VAL A 228 -8.16 -11.36 -6.41
N CYS A 229 -6.83 -11.20 -6.41
CA CYS A 229 -6.18 -9.97 -6.85
C CYS A 229 -6.61 -9.54 -8.26
N VAL A 230 -6.71 -10.49 -9.18
CA VAL A 230 -7.05 -10.25 -10.60
C VAL A 230 -8.51 -9.84 -10.83
N ASP A 231 -9.40 -9.97 -9.83
CA ASP A 231 -10.79 -9.51 -9.94
C ASP A 231 -10.87 -7.97 -9.89
N CYS A 232 -9.96 -7.32 -9.15
CA CYS A 232 -9.78 -5.86 -9.15
C CYS A 232 -8.67 -5.42 -10.10
N HIS A 233 -7.53 -6.11 -10.05
CA HIS A 233 -6.40 -5.93 -10.97
C HIS A 233 -6.66 -6.65 -12.29
N THR A 234 -7.75 -6.23 -12.95
CA THR A 234 -8.15 -6.77 -14.25
C THR A 234 -6.96 -6.76 -15.20
N THR A 235 -6.82 -7.83 -15.96
CA THR A 235 -5.65 -8.06 -16.81
C THR A 235 -6.12 -8.37 -18.21
N GLU A 236 -5.58 -7.64 -19.17
CA GLU A 236 -5.81 -7.87 -20.60
C GLU A 236 -4.46 -8.05 -21.27
N ASN A 237 -4.30 -9.12 -22.06
CA ASN A 237 -3.03 -9.44 -22.74
C ASN A 237 -1.82 -9.40 -21.78
N HIS A 238 -1.96 -10.02 -20.60
CA HIS A 238 -0.98 -10.01 -19.50
C HIS A 238 -0.53 -8.62 -19.02
N GLN A 239 -1.26 -7.56 -19.38
CA GLN A 239 -1.07 -6.22 -18.87
C GLN A 239 -2.01 -5.98 -17.68
N MET A 240 -1.49 -6.19 -16.49
CA MET A 240 -2.23 -6.02 -15.24
C MET A 240 -2.49 -4.54 -14.94
N LYS A 241 -3.74 -4.19 -14.62
CA LYS A 241 -4.10 -2.85 -14.14
C LYS A 241 -3.69 -2.62 -12.69
N GLY A 242 -3.68 -1.36 -12.28
CA GLY A 242 -3.40 -0.97 -10.89
C GLY A 242 -1.94 -0.63 -10.67
N LYS A 243 -1.45 0.37 -11.41
CA LYS A 243 -0.12 0.95 -11.11
C LYS A 243 -0.11 1.49 -9.68
N ILE A 244 0.99 1.26 -8.95
CA ILE A 244 1.25 1.86 -7.63
C ILE A 244 2.15 3.09 -7.77
N TYR A 245 1.84 4.18 -7.06
CA TYR A 245 2.58 5.45 -7.17
C TYR A 245 4.01 5.39 -6.62
N SER A 246 4.32 4.42 -5.76
CA SER A 246 5.70 4.16 -5.34
C SER A 246 6.61 3.74 -6.50
N LEU A 247 6.05 3.33 -7.65
CA LEU A 247 6.76 2.94 -8.88
C LEU A 247 6.07 3.47 -10.16
N SER A 248 5.38 4.60 -10.07
CA SER A 248 4.72 5.27 -11.21
C SER A 248 4.48 6.74 -10.90
N SER A 249 4.63 7.59 -11.91
CA SER A 249 4.61 9.05 -11.79
C SER A 249 3.37 9.69 -12.41
N MET A 250 2.55 8.91 -13.13
CA MET A 250 1.38 9.41 -13.87
C MET A 250 0.07 8.76 -13.43
N ASN A 251 -1.04 9.50 -13.42
CA ASN A 251 -2.35 8.98 -13.08
C ASN A 251 -3.01 8.16 -14.21
N VAL A 252 -2.39 7.05 -14.60
CA VAL A 252 -2.89 6.17 -15.67
C VAL A 252 -2.93 4.71 -15.21
N ASN A 253 -3.82 3.92 -15.82
CA ASN A 253 -3.95 2.48 -15.57
C ASN A 253 -4.10 2.13 -14.08
N ARG A 254 -5.04 2.79 -13.41
CA ARG A 254 -5.35 2.62 -11.99
C ARG A 254 -6.51 1.66 -11.77
N SER A 255 -6.51 1.01 -10.61
CA SER A 255 -7.68 0.32 -10.07
C SER A 255 -8.35 1.27 -9.08
N THR A 256 -9.66 1.44 -9.17
CA THR A 256 -10.39 2.42 -8.37
C THR A 256 -11.68 1.82 -7.81
N CYS A 257 -12.15 2.37 -6.69
CA CYS A 257 -13.35 1.89 -6.02
C CYS A 257 -14.59 1.99 -6.93
N GLU A 258 -14.64 3.01 -7.78
CA GLU A 258 -15.73 3.36 -8.69
C GLU A 258 -15.91 2.35 -9.85
N GLN A 259 -14.98 1.41 -10.04
CA GLN A 259 -15.18 0.29 -10.96
C GLN A 259 -16.36 -0.59 -10.50
N CYS A 260 -16.51 -0.75 -9.18
CA CYS A 260 -17.60 -1.53 -8.56
C CYS A 260 -18.64 -0.63 -7.89
N HIS A 261 -18.21 0.41 -7.18
CA HIS A 261 -19.06 1.37 -6.48
C HIS A 261 -19.47 2.55 -7.38
N THR A 262 -20.36 3.41 -6.91
CA THR A 262 -20.66 4.70 -7.55
C THR A 262 -19.77 5.81 -6.96
N GLU A 263 -19.64 6.95 -7.63
CA GLU A 263 -18.92 8.13 -7.12
C GLU A 263 -19.58 8.74 -5.87
N THR A 264 -20.88 8.47 -5.69
CA THR A 264 -21.70 8.91 -4.56
C THR A 264 -22.37 7.69 -3.90
N PRO A 265 -21.62 6.82 -3.21
CA PRO A 265 -22.13 5.53 -2.75
C PRO A 265 -22.91 5.61 -1.43
N HIS A 266 -22.94 6.77 -0.77
CA HIS A 266 -23.54 6.94 0.54
C HIS A 266 -24.98 7.46 0.44
N GLU A 267 -25.84 7.06 1.38
CA GLU A 267 -27.17 7.65 1.52
C GLU A 267 -27.11 9.07 2.08
N ASP A 268 -26.12 9.35 2.94
CA ASP A 268 -25.86 10.69 3.44
C ASP A 268 -25.09 11.51 2.41
N ASN A 269 -25.75 12.53 1.87
CA ASN A 269 -25.18 13.41 0.86
C ASN A 269 -23.93 14.13 1.33
N ILE A 270 -23.78 14.42 2.64
CA ILE A 270 -22.57 15.09 3.11
C ILE A 270 -21.32 14.21 2.89
N LEU A 271 -21.45 12.89 3.04
CA LEU A 271 -20.35 11.96 2.79
C LEU A 271 -20.03 11.88 1.29
N ASN A 272 -21.04 12.00 0.43
CA ASN A 272 -20.84 12.07 -1.02
C ASN A 272 -20.09 13.35 -1.42
N GLU A 273 -20.32 14.49 -0.76
CA GLU A 273 -19.56 15.72 -1.03
C GLU A 273 -18.08 15.58 -0.65
N HIS A 274 -17.75 14.76 0.35
CA HIS A 274 -16.35 14.51 0.73
C HIS A 274 -15.56 13.79 -0.37
N THR A 275 -16.20 13.00 -1.23
CA THR A 275 -15.49 12.22 -2.27
C THR A 275 -14.80 13.11 -3.31
N ILE A 276 -15.13 14.40 -3.36
CA ILE A 276 -14.47 15.41 -4.19
C ILE A 276 -13.01 15.60 -3.76
N LYS A 277 -12.73 15.64 -2.45
CA LYS A 277 -11.41 15.96 -1.88
C LYS A 277 -10.83 14.87 -0.98
N VAL A 278 -11.58 13.82 -0.68
CA VAL A 278 -11.15 12.72 0.18
C VAL A 278 -11.30 11.42 -0.61
N ALA A 279 -10.21 10.67 -0.77
CA ALA A 279 -10.26 9.38 -1.43
C ALA A 279 -11.01 8.35 -0.57
N CYS A 280 -11.68 7.38 -1.19
CA CYS A 280 -12.42 6.33 -0.49
C CYS A 280 -11.54 5.60 0.53
N GLN A 281 -10.29 5.31 0.15
CA GLN A 281 -9.28 4.68 0.99
C GLN A 281 -9.06 5.42 2.31
N THR A 282 -9.10 6.76 2.31
CA THR A 282 -8.88 7.59 3.50
C THR A 282 -9.88 7.25 4.59
N CYS A 283 -11.17 7.13 4.25
CA CYS A 283 -12.21 6.83 5.24
C CYS A 283 -12.37 5.33 5.51
N HIS A 284 -12.10 4.49 4.51
CA HIS A 284 -12.41 3.05 4.56
C HIS A 284 -11.21 2.16 4.93
N ILE A 285 -10.01 2.72 5.07
CA ILE A 285 -8.83 2.01 5.59
C ILE A 285 -8.33 2.77 6.84
N PRO A 286 -9.06 2.66 7.97
CA PRO A 286 -8.75 3.43 9.17
C PRO A 286 -7.41 3.02 9.81
N THR A 287 -7.01 1.76 9.64
CA THR A 287 -5.73 1.21 10.08
C THR A 287 -5.17 0.21 9.07
N TYR A 288 -3.85 0.05 9.08
CA TYR A 288 -3.11 -0.97 8.32
C TYR A 288 -2.18 -1.76 9.26
N ALA A 289 -1.48 -2.78 8.74
CA ALA A 289 -0.73 -3.73 9.55
C ALA A 289 -1.61 -4.38 10.62
N LYS A 290 -2.81 -4.82 10.22
CA LYS A 290 -3.87 -5.30 11.12
C LYS A 290 -3.51 -6.62 11.81
N ALA A 291 -2.92 -7.58 11.08
CA ALA A 291 -2.57 -8.89 11.66
C ALA A 291 -1.08 -9.03 11.98
N ASN A 292 -0.19 -8.51 11.11
CA ASN A 292 1.25 -8.60 11.27
C ASN A 292 1.94 -7.24 11.25
N SER A 293 3.04 -7.12 11.99
CA SER A 293 3.82 -5.87 12.07
C SER A 293 4.39 -5.46 10.72
N THR A 294 4.51 -4.16 10.51
CA THR A 294 5.20 -3.59 9.34
C THR A 294 6.36 -2.71 9.77
N LYS A 295 7.44 -2.71 8.98
CA LYS A 295 8.62 -1.92 9.28
C LYS A 295 8.35 -0.45 9.00
N MET A 296 8.62 0.41 9.98
CA MET A 296 8.41 1.85 9.93
C MET A 296 9.72 2.63 9.84
N TYR A 297 10.79 2.07 10.39
CA TYR A 297 12.13 2.63 10.28
C TYR A 297 13.18 1.56 9.96
N TRP A 298 14.17 1.92 9.15
CA TRP A 298 15.34 1.10 8.86
C TRP A 298 16.61 1.94 8.95
N ASP A 299 17.46 1.69 9.94
CA ASP A 299 18.75 2.36 10.09
C ASP A 299 19.89 1.46 9.60
N TRP A 300 20.37 1.70 8.38
CA TRP A 300 21.54 0.99 7.84
C TRP A 300 22.85 1.41 8.51
N SER A 301 22.90 2.56 9.17
CA SER A 301 24.14 3.09 9.79
C SER A 301 24.60 2.26 10.98
N THR A 302 23.71 1.46 11.58
CA THR A 302 24.04 0.56 12.68
C THR A 302 24.50 -0.82 12.23
N ALA A 303 24.42 -1.13 10.94
CA ALA A 303 24.80 -2.42 10.38
C ALA A 303 26.30 -2.72 10.61
N GLY A 304 26.66 -4.01 10.56
CA GLY A 304 28.05 -4.46 10.66
C GLY A 304 28.53 -4.81 12.07
N LYS A 305 27.71 -4.62 13.12
CA LYS A 305 28.08 -5.14 14.47
C LYS A 305 28.05 -6.65 14.46
N LEU A 306 29.11 -7.26 14.96
CA LEU A 306 29.29 -8.71 15.07
C LEU A 306 29.40 -9.10 16.54
N LYS A 307 29.00 -10.34 16.86
CA LYS A 307 29.18 -10.95 18.18
C LYS A 307 30.14 -12.12 18.02
N ASP A 308 31.27 -12.07 18.71
CA ASP A 308 32.34 -13.07 18.60
C ASP A 308 32.81 -13.30 17.15
N GLY A 309 32.87 -12.22 16.36
CA GLY A 309 33.26 -12.25 14.94
C GLY A 309 32.22 -12.85 13.99
N LYS A 310 31.01 -13.15 14.47
CA LYS A 310 29.91 -13.70 13.68
C LYS A 310 28.74 -12.73 13.59
N PRO A 311 28.00 -12.72 12.46
CA PRO A 311 26.76 -11.96 12.37
C PRO A 311 25.72 -12.51 13.34
N TYR A 312 24.86 -11.62 13.82
CA TYR A 312 23.78 -11.97 14.75
C TYR A 312 22.51 -11.16 14.43
N THR A 313 21.40 -11.59 15.01
CA THR A 313 20.12 -10.92 14.93
C THR A 313 19.56 -10.71 16.34
N GLU A 314 18.74 -9.68 16.48
CA GLU A 314 17.94 -9.42 17.68
C GLU A 314 16.48 -9.34 17.25
N GLU A 315 15.57 -9.75 18.12
CA GLU A 315 14.13 -9.78 17.86
C GLU A 315 13.38 -9.12 19.02
N ASP A 316 12.22 -8.53 18.70
CA ASP A 316 11.26 -8.09 19.71
C ASP A 316 10.41 -9.27 20.25
N SER A 317 9.48 -8.98 21.16
CA SER A 317 8.60 -9.99 21.74
C SER A 317 7.63 -10.64 20.76
N LEU A 318 7.48 -10.09 19.55
CA LEU A 318 6.60 -10.60 18.49
C LEU A 318 7.39 -11.39 17.44
N GLY A 319 8.72 -11.52 17.61
CA GLY A 319 9.60 -12.19 16.66
C GLY A 319 10.01 -11.31 15.47
N ASN A 320 9.73 -10.00 15.50
CA ASN A 320 10.24 -9.09 14.48
C ASN A 320 11.72 -8.84 14.73
N HIS A 321 12.57 -8.98 13.71
CA HIS A 321 13.96 -8.57 13.84
C HIS A 321 14.04 -7.07 14.15
N THR A 322 14.65 -6.70 15.27
CA THR A 322 14.96 -5.31 15.66
C THR A 322 16.37 -4.91 15.26
N TYR A 323 17.23 -5.90 15.05
CA TYR A 323 18.57 -5.73 14.50
C TYR A 323 19.01 -6.95 13.70
N MET A 324 19.74 -6.73 12.62
CA MET A 324 20.49 -7.76 11.90
C MET A 324 21.85 -7.20 11.50
N SER A 325 22.96 -7.92 11.75
CA SER A 325 24.30 -7.47 11.33
C SER A 325 24.36 -7.04 9.88
N ILE A 326 23.66 -7.75 9.00
CA ILE A 326 23.66 -7.51 7.55
C ILE A 326 22.84 -6.30 7.11
N LYS A 327 21.99 -5.74 7.98
CA LYS A 327 20.98 -4.74 7.59
C LYS A 327 20.84 -3.57 8.55
N GLY A 328 21.37 -3.66 9.77
CA GLY A 328 21.24 -2.62 10.78
C GLY A 328 19.98 -2.79 11.64
N SER A 329 19.44 -1.67 12.12
CA SER A 329 18.36 -1.63 13.11
C SER A 329 17.01 -1.33 12.47
N PHE A 330 15.94 -1.80 13.11
CA PHE A 330 14.58 -1.65 12.61
C PHE A 330 13.61 -1.22 13.71
N GLU A 331 12.62 -0.43 13.31
CA GLU A 331 11.42 -0.19 14.12
C GLU A 331 10.19 -0.70 13.39
N TRP A 332 9.28 -1.28 14.16
CA TRP A 332 8.08 -1.93 13.65
C TRP A 332 6.82 -1.34 14.29
N GLY A 333 5.70 -1.41 13.59
CA GLY A 333 4.41 -1.00 14.11
C GLY A 333 3.29 -1.97 13.73
N ASN A 334 2.25 -1.97 14.55
CA ASN A 334 1.04 -2.80 14.42
C ASN A 334 -0.20 -1.91 14.45
N ASN A 335 -1.24 -2.29 13.72
CA ASN A 335 -2.53 -1.61 13.69
C ASN A 335 -2.40 -0.08 13.59
N LEU A 336 -1.57 0.35 12.64
CA LEU A 336 -1.13 1.73 12.50
C LEU A 336 -2.21 2.58 11.84
N THR A 337 -2.36 3.82 12.31
CA THR A 337 -3.14 4.83 11.57
C THR A 337 -2.29 5.34 10.41
N PRO A 338 -2.84 5.41 9.17
CA PRO A 338 -2.12 6.00 8.04
C PRO A 338 -1.77 7.47 8.28
N ASP A 339 -0.69 7.93 7.65
CA ASP A 339 -0.49 9.34 7.39
C ASP A 339 -1.40 9.78 6.24
N TYR A 340 -1.81 11.05 6.22
CA TYR A 340 -2.70 11.59 5.20
C TYR A 340 -2.01 12.72 4.44
N VAL A 341 -2.03 12.63 3.11
CA VAL A 341 -1.35 13.59 2.23
C VAL A 341 -2.27 14.01 1.10
N TRP A 342 -2.08 15.23 0.61
CA TRP A 342 -2.67 15.64 -0.66
C TRP A 342 -1.99 14.91 -1.81
N PHE A 343 -2.80 14.45 -2.75
CA PHE A 343 -2.30 13.75 -3.90
C PHE A 343 -3.15 13.95 -5.15
N ASN A 344 -2.52 14.39 -6.24
CA ASN A 344 -3.17 14.71 -7.52
C ASN A 344 -3.00 13.63 -8.60
N GLY A 345 -2.38 12.51 -8.26
CA GLY A 345 -2.12 11.44 -9.22
C GLY A 345 -0.76 11.53 -9.91
N THR A 346 0.10 12.49 -9.54
CA THR A 346 1.46 12.62 -10.09
C THR A 346 2.52 12.60 -8.99
N ALA A 347 3.67 12.00 -9.28
CA ALA A 347 4.76 11.87 -8.32
C ALA A 347 6.12 12.07 -9.00
N ASP A 348 7.06 12.65 -8.27
CA ASP A 348 8.47 12.65 -8.64
C ASP A 348 9.18 11.45 -8.00
N HIS A 349 10.34 11.08 -8.52
CA HIS A 349 11.16 9.99 -8.02
C HIS A 349 12.63 10.38 -8.04
N TYR A 350 13.32 10.10 -6.94
CA TYR A 350 14.78 10.08 -6.95
C TYR A 350 15.24 8.90 -7.82
N LEU A 351 16.06 9.18 -8.83
CA LEU A 351 16.72 8.18 -9.66
C LEU A 351 18.21 8.12 -9.31
N LEU A 352 18.84 6.96 -9.47
CA LEU A 352 20.28 6.83 -9.31
C LEU A 352 21.02 7.84 -10.20
N GLY A 353 21.91 8.62 -9.58
CA GLY A 353 22.63 9.72 -10.24
C GLY A 353 22.03 11.11 -10.03
N ASP A 354 20.83 11.24 -9.45
CA ASP A 354 20.29 12.54 -9.07
C ASP A 354 21.09 13.16 -7.91
N GLU A 355 21.47 14.44 -8.02
CA GLU A 355 22.16 15.16 -6.94
C GLU A 355 21.21 15.45 -5.77
N ILE A 356 21.62 15.11 -4.55
CA ILE A 356 20.95 15.48 -3.30
C ILE A 356 21.27 16.95 -2.99
N LYS A 357 20.29 17.82 -3.24
CA LYS A 357 20.46 19.29 -3.11
C LYS A 357 20.60 19.79 -1.66
N ASP A 358 19.88 19.17 -0.73
CA ASP A 358 19.82 19.56 0.67
C ASP A 358 19.94 18.32 1.56
N THR A 359 21.12 18.11 2.15
CA THR A 359 21.40 16.98 3.04
C THR A 359 20.98 17.23 4.49
N THR A 360 20.44 18.43 4.80
CA THR A 360 19.99 18.78 6.16
C THR A 360 18.56 18.31 6.45
N LYS A 361 17.84 17.85 5.41
CA LYS A 361 16.47 17.34 5.49
C LYS A 361 16.42 15.90 4.99
N PRO A 362 15.43 15.11 5.42
CA PRO A 362 15.19 13.81 4.82
C PRO A 362 14.96 13.93 3.31
N LEU A 363 15.62 13.09 2.52
CA LEU A 363 15.39 12.99 1.09
C LEU A 363 14.12 12.17 0.83
N VAL A 364 13.12 12.77 0.19
CA VAL A 364 11.90 12.07 -0.20
C VAL A 364 12.13 11.35 -1.53
N LEU A 365 12.08 10.01 -1.52
CA LEU A 365 12.42 9.20 -2.70
C LEU A 365 11.33 9.18 -3.77
N ASN A 366 10.08 9.39 -3.39
CA ASN A 366 8.94 9.34 -4.30
C ASN A 366 7.89 10.40 -3.96
N GLN A 367 8.28 11.66 -4.07
CA GLN A 367 7.45 12.79 -3.66
C GLN A 367 6.09 12.74 -4.36
N LEU A 368 5.02 12.60 -3.56
CA LEU A 368 3.66 12.69 -4.04
C LEU A 368 3.27 14.16 -4.17
N HIS A 369 2.76 14.58 -5.33
CA HIS A 369 2.33 15.96 -5.55
C HIS A 369 0.86 16.15 -5.23
N GLY A 370 0.52 17.31 -4.68
CA GLY A 370 -0.86 17.71 -4.46
C GLY A 370 -0.94 18.87 -3.47
N ALA A 371 -2.08 19.54 -3.49
CA ALA A 371 -2.43 20.60 -2.55
C ALA A 371 -3.95 20.78 -2.55
N TYR A 372 -4.50 21.42 -1.53
CA TYR A 372 -5.93 21.72 -1.45
C TYR A 372 -6.45 22.45 -2.71
N GLY A 373 -5.70 23.44 -3.18
CA GLY A 373 -6.06 24.28 -4.33
C GLY A 373 -5.98 23.58 -5.70
N ASP A 374 -5.34 22.42 -5.79
CA ASP A 374 -5.30 21.64 -7.02
C ASP A 374 -6.60 20.85 -7.18
N PHE A 375 -7.30 21.07 -8.30
CA PHE A 375 -8.60 20.45 -8.59
C PHE A 375 -8.53 18.91 -8.58
N ASN A 376 -7.42 18.32 -9.02
CA ASN A 376 -7.25 16.88 -9.09
C ASN A 376 -6.79 16.25 -7.76
N SER A 377 -6.39 17.07 -6.79
CA SER A 377 -5.91 16.59 -5.50
C SER A 377 -7.02 16.05 -4.61
N LYS A 378 -6.80 14.84 -4.08
CA LYS A 378 -7.55 14.25 -2.96
C LYS A 378 -6.62 13.92 -1.80
N ILE A 379 -7.15 13.89 -0.59
CA ILE A 379 -6.47 13.36 0.59
C ILE A 379 -6.46 11.83 0.47
N ILE A 380 -5.28 11.23 0.50
CA ILE A 380 -5.08 9.78 0.45
C ILE A 380 -4.36 9.27 1.71
N PRO A 381 -4.57 8.01 2.13
CA PRO A 381 -3.80 7.39 3.19
C PRO A 381 -2.49 6.81 2.64
N VAL A 382 -1.40 7.04 3.36
CA VAL A 382 -0.07 6.50 3.04
C VAL A 382 0.58 5.91 4.29
N LYS A 383 1.39 4.88 4.09
CA LYS A 383 2.48 4.53 5.00
C LYS A 383 3.69 5.35 4.58
N ILE A 384 4.29 6.08 5.51
CA ILE A 384 5.60 6.72 5.29
C ILE A 384 6.65 5.84 5.96
N HIS A 385 7.46 5.17 5.15
CA HIS A 385 8.63 4.45 5.64
C HIS A 385 9.82 5.40 5.69
N LYS A 386 10.53 5.41 6.82
CA LYS A 386 11.72 6.24 7.02
C LYS A 386 12.96 5.36 7.08
N ALA A 387 14.10 5.86 6.65
CA ALA A 387 15.34 5.12 6.78
C ALA A 387 16.55 6.03 6.81
N LYS A 388 17.60 5.57 7.48
CA LYS A 388 18.95 6.09 7.29
C LYS A 388 19.69 5.19 6.32
N GLN A 389 20.01 5.69 5.14
CA GLN A 389 20.65 4.89 4.08
C GLN A 389 21.94 5.54 3.57
N ILE A 390 22.81 4.70 3.02
CA ILE A 390 24.15 5.08 2.60
C ILE A 390 24.14 6.04 1.40
N TYR A 391 24.98 7.07 1.46
CA TYR A 391 25.17 8.06 0.40
C TYR A 391 26.63 8.54 0.35
N ASP A 392 27.05 9.06 -0.79
CA ASP A 392 28.35 9.68 -1.00
C ASP A 392 28.26 11.18 -0.68
N PRO A 393 28.92 11.68 0.38
CA PRO A 393 28.82 13.09 0.78
C PRO A 393 29.56 14.05 -0.15
N VAL A 394 30.54 13.57 -0.93
CA VAL A 394 31.32 14.39 -1.86
C VAL A 394 30.57 14.58 -3.17
N ASN A 395 30.08 13.48 -3.75
CA ASN A 395 29.29 13.51 -4.98
C ASN A 395 27.81 13.86 -4.72
N LYS A 396 27.36 13.80 -3.46
CA LYS A 396 25.97 14.01 -3.02
C LYS A 396 24.98 13.10 -3.73
N LEU A 397 25.30 11.82 -3.84
CA LEU A 397 24.48 10.80 -4.48
C LEU A 397 24.14 9.72 -3.46
N LEU A 398 22.92 9.20 -3.49
CA LEU A 398 22.65 7.89 -2.88
C LEU A 398 23.53 6.83 -3.53
N ILE A 399 24.08 5.96 -2.69
CA ILE A 399 24.92 4.85 -3.15
C ILE A 399 24.03 3.65 -3.45
N GLN A 400 24.28 2.98 -4.57
CA GLN A 400 23.78 1.63 -4.86
C GLN A 400 24.86 0.64 -4.41
N PRO A 401 24.75 0.03 -3.22
CA PRO A 401 25.76 -0.92 -2.75
C PRO A 401 25.54 -2.31 -3.35
N HIS A 402 26.63 -3.05 -3.48
CA HIS A 402 26.62 -4.50 -3.62
C HIS A 402 26.28 -5.15 -2.28
N LEU A 403 25.09 -5.73 -2.14
CA LEU A 403 24.64 -6.28 -0.86
C LEU A 403 24.80 -7.79 -0.79
N TRP A 404 24.67 -8.50 -1.91
CA TRP A 404 24.56 -9.96 -1.89
C TRP A 404 25.57 -10.64 -2.80
N ASP A 405 26.29 -11.62 -2.26
CA ASP A 405 27.06 -12.62 -3.02
C ASP A 405 27.00 -13.97 -2.28
N GLU A 406 27.29 -15.07 -2.97
CA GLU A 406 27.42 -16.40 -2.38
C GLU A 406 28.75 -16.54 -1.62
N LYS A 407 29.80 -15.84 -2.04
CA LYS A 407 31.15 -15.95 -1.49
C LYS A 407 31.57 -14.70 -0.73
N LYS A 408 32.41 -14.93 0.28
CA LYS A 408 33.13 -13.87 0.99
C LYS A 408 34.29 -13.36 0.13
N GLY A 409 34.51 -12.05 0.10
CA GLY A 409 35.59 -11.39 -0.61
C GLY A 409 35.22 -10.91 -2.02
N GLU A 410 33.95 -10.99 -2.40
CA GLU A 410 33.43 -10.51 -3.68
C GLU A 410 32.85 -9.08 -3.56
N GLY A 411 33.00 -8.44 -2.40
CA GLY A 411 32.60 -7.05 -2.16
C GLY A 411 31.14 -6.89 -1.71
N ALA A 412 30.43 -7.98 -1.40
CA ALA A 412 29.04 -7.93 -0.98
C ALA A 412 28.90 -7.65 0.52
N TYR A 413 28.18 -6.57 0.85
CA TYR A 413 28.05 -6.10 2.23
C TYR A 413 27.50 -7.16 3.21
N TRP A 414 26.53 -7.98 2.81
CA TRP A 414 25.93 -8.98 3.71
C TRP A 414 26.88 -10.11 4.11
N VAL A 415 28.02 -10.26 3.43
CA VAL A 415 29.02 -11.30 3.72
C VAL A 415 30.33 -10.67 4.20
N ASP A 416 30.74 -9.56 3.60
CA ASP A 416 32.03 -8.90 3.85
C ASP A 416 31.96 -7.83 4.95
N PHE A 417 30.78 -7.26 5.20
CA PHE A 417 30.57 -6.17 6.17
C PHE A 417 31.49 -4.94 5.94
N ASN A 418 31.83 -4.67 4.67
CA ASN A 418 32.65 -3.54 4.26
C ASN A 418 31.87 -2.61 3.32
N TRP A 419 31.48 -1.44 3.84
CA TRP A 419 30.71 -0.46 3.07
C TRP A 419 31.49 0.16 1.91
N ASN A 420 32.80 0.39 2.05
CA ASN A 420 33.60 0.99 0.98
C ASN A 420 33.68 0.05 -0.23
N GLU A 421 34.00 -1.23 0.00
CA GLU A 421 34.07 -2.24 -1.07
C GLU A 421 32.69 -2.43 -1.74
N ALA A 422 31.63 -2.53 -0.94
CA ALA A 422 30.26 -2.65 -1.46
C ALA A 422 29.83 -1.43 -2.29
N SER A 423 30.21 -0.23 -1.85
CA SER A 423 29.90 1.02 -2.55
C SER A 423 30.68 1.14 -3.86
N GLU A 424 31.98 0.84 -3.82
CA GLU A 424 32.85 0.91 -5.01
C GLU A 424 32.43 -0.11 -6.06
N TYR A 425 32.14 -1.35 -5.66
CA TYR A 425 31.60 -2.37 -6.57
C TYR A 425 30.27 -1.91 -7.15
N GLY A 426 29.29 -1.59 -6.31
CA GLY A 426 27.94 -1.28 -6.76
C GLY A 426 27.87 -0.06 -7.69
N MET A 427 28.54 1.03 -7.32
CA MET A 427 28.56 2.28 -8.09
C MET A 427 29.32 2.13 -9.43
N SER A 428 30.45 1.43 -9.44
CA SER A 428 31.22 1.21 -10.67
C SER A 428 30.45 0.37 -11.69
N ARG A 429 29.70 -0.64 -11.25
CA ARG A 429 28.87 -1.49 -12.12
C ARG A 429 27.75 -0.75 -12.81
N ILE A 430 27.21 0.28 -12.16
CA ILE A 430 26.14 1.13 -12.72
C ILE A 430 26.67 2.40 -13.39
N GLY A 431 28.00 2.56 -13.46
CA GLY A 431 28.66 3.68 -14.13
C GLY A 431 28.51 5.02 -13.40
N LEU A 432 28.28 5.02 -12.08
CA LEU A 432 28.21 6.23 -11.26
C LEU A 432 29.49 6.43 -10.45
N PRO A 433 29.87 7.70 -10.17
CA PRO A 433 31.07 7.98 -9.40
C PRO A 433 30.90 7.60 -7.93
N TYR A 434 31.98 7.13 -7.33
CA TYR A 434 32.12 6.97 -5.89
C TYR A 434 33.41 7.66 -5.45
N SER A 435 33.33 8.51 -4.42
CA SER A 435 34.45 9.31 -3.94
C SER A 435 35.45 8.55 -3.08
N GLY A 436 35.10 7.33 -2.65
CA GLY A 436 35.81 6.59 -1.61
C GLY A 436 35.34 6.95 -0.19
N GLU A 437 34.37 7.85 -0.05
CA GLU A 437 33.77 8.24 1.21
C GLU A 437 32.27 7.95 1.20
N TYR A 438 31.74 7.50 2.34
CA TYR A 438 30.31 7.34 2.53
C TYR A 438 29.88 7.92 3.88
N ASP A 439 28.61 8.30 3.95
CA ASP A 439 27.90 8.64 5.18
C ASP A 439 26.46 8.13 5.05
N PHE A 440 25.59 8.41 6.02
CA PHE A 440 24.20 7.99 6.01
C PHE A 440 23.25 9.18 6.11
N ILE A 441 22.28 9.23 5.21
CA ILE A 441 21.27 10.29 5.14
C ILE A 441 19.88 9.74 5.48
N GLU A 442 19.06 10.57 6.12
CA GLU A 442 17.65 10.27 6.33
C GLU A 442 16.87 10.33 5.01
N THR A 443 15.95 9.39 4.83
CA THR A 443 15.10 9.27 3.64
C THR A 443 13.69 8.91 4.03
N GLU A 444 12.73 9.38 3.23
CA GLU A 444 11.32 9.04 3.37
C GLU A 444 10.78 8.47 2.07
N MET A 445 9.90 7.46 2.18
CA MET A 445 9.24 6.84 1.05
C MET A 445 7.76 6.63 1.34
N TYR A 446 6.92 7.10 0.44
CA TYR A 446 5.47 7.11 0.55
C TYR A 446 4.90 5.86 -0.12
N TRP A 447 4.12 5.09 0.65
CA TRP A 447 3.44 3.87 0.19
C TRP A 447 1.93 4.06 0.33
N PRO A 448 1.21 4.40 -0.76
CA PRO A 448 -0.23 4.51 -0.71
C PRO A 448 -0.90 3.21 -0.25
N ILE A 449 -1.82 3.33 0.71
CA ILE A 449 -2.54 2.21 1.29
C ILE A 449 -3.85 2.02 0.50
N ASN A 450 -4.06 0.81 -0.03
CA ASN A 450 -5.18 0.50 -0.93
C ASN A 450 -5.94 -0.78 -0.57
N HIS A 451 -5.40 -1.61 0.31
CA HIS A 451 -6.01 -2.84 0.81
C HIS A 451 -6.30 -2.73 2.30
N MET A 452 -6.79 -3.80 2.91
CA MET A 452 -7.30 -3.82 4.28
C MET A 452 -8.53 -2.93 4.48
N VAL A 453 -9.40 -2.86 3.47
CA VAL A 453 -10.64 -2.09 3.57
C VAL A 453 -11.49 -2.68 4.71
N ALA A 454 -11.82 -1.83 5.68
CA ALA A 454 -12.54 -2.22 6.88
C ALA A 454 -14.06 -2.33 6.63
N PRO A 455 -14.79 -3.03 7.51
CA PRO A 455 -16.26 -2.96 7.55
C PRO A 455 -16.74 -1.51 7.61
N LYS A 456 -17.90 -1.22 7.01
CA LYS A 456 -18.43 0.15 6.94
C LYS A 456 -18.66 0.76 8.33
N GLU A 457 -18.96 -0.09 9.31
CA GLU A 457 -19.17 0.27 10.72
C GLU A 457 -17.89 0.77 11.39
N GLU A 458 -16.73 0.43 10.83
CA GLU A 458 -15.39 0.84 11.31
C GLU A 458 -14.79 1.96 10.45
N SER A 459 -15.53 2.49 9.47
CA SER A 459 -15.08 3.64 8.69
C SER A 459 -14.86 4.87 9.57
N ILE A 460 -13.94 5.74 9.16
CA ILE A 460 -13.56 6.92 9.93
C ILE A 460 -14.78 7.83 10.16
N SER A 461 -15.00 8.21 11.42
CA SER A 461 -16.05 9.14 11.82
C SER A 461 -15.67 10.60 11.56
N CYS A 462 -16.66 11.50 11.49
CA CYS A 462 -16.45 12.93 11.30
C CYS A 462 -15.49 13.52 12.36
N GLU A 463 -15.67 13.14 13.62
CA GLU A 463 -14.85 13.63 14.74
C GLU A 463 -13.36 13.33 14.57
N SER A 464 -13.02 12.20 13.94
CA SER A 464 -11.61 11.80 13.74
C SER A 464 -10.83 12.78 12.86
N CYS A 465 -11.51 13.55 12.00
CA CYS A 465 -10.90 14.54 11.11
C CYS A 465 -11.20 15.97 11.56
N HIS A 466 -12.41 16.22 12.06
CA HIS A 466 -12.91 17.55 12.43
C HIS A 466 -12.69 17.92 13.91
N SER A 467 -11.91 17.14 14.66
CA SER A 467 -11.53 17.49 16.03
C SER A 467 -10.40 18.52 16.08
N ARG A 468 -10.35 19.33 17.15
CA ARG A 468 -9.22 20.25 17.41
C ARG A 468 -7.98 19.50 17.86
N GLU A 469 -8.19 18.50 18.71
CA GLU A 469 -7.14 17.67 19.27
C GLU A 469 -7.18 16.30 18.59
N ASN A 470 -6.01 15.75 18.29
CA ASN A 470 -5.86 14.42 17.68
C ASN A 470 -6.58 14.24 16.32
N SER A 471 -6.75 15.33 15.56
CA SER A 471 -7.25 15.22 14.18
C SER A 471 -6.28 14.39 13.34
N ARG A 472 -6.82 13.39 12.62
CA ARG A 472 -6.07 12.62 11.62
C ARG A 472 -5.49 13.49 10.51
N LEU A 473 -6.11 14.64 10.25
CA LEU A 473 -5.68 15.57 9.21
C LEU A 473 -4.83 16.73 9.76
N ALA A 474 -4.33 16.65 11.01
CA ALA A 474 -3.61 17.76 11.66
C ALA A 474 -2.43 18.33 10.83
N ASN A 475 -1.76 17.49 10.06
CA ASN A 475 -0.61 17.90 9.24
C ASN A 475 -1.01 18.64 7.94
N LEU A 476 -2.29 18.64 7.54
CA LEU A 476 -2.76 19.32 6.34
C LEU A 476 -3.33 20.70 6.69
N THR A 477 -2.53 21.75 6.52
CA THR A 477 -2.80 23.10 7.05
C THR A 477 -3.10 24.14 5.96
N ASP A 478 -3.18 23.72 4.69
CA ASP A 478 -3.38 24.58 3.53
C ASP A 478 -4.86 24.86 3.20
N PHE A 479 -5.78 24.49 4.10
CA PHE A 479 -7.22 24.77 4.02
C PHE A 479 -7.85 24.94 5.40
N TYR A 480 -9.01 25.58 5.43
CA TYR A 480 -9.83 25.69 6.63
C TYR A 480 -10.71 24.44 6.80
N MET A 481 -10.58 23.77 7.93
CA MET A 481 -11.37 22.61 8.31
C MET A 481 -12.32 22.96 9.45
N PRO A 482 -13.65 22.90 9.24
CA PRO A 482 -14.63 23.09 10.30
C PRO A 482 -14.37 22.16 11.50
N GLY A 483 -14.50 22.68 12.71
CA GLY A 483 -14.28 21.93 13.95
C GLY A 483 -12.80 21.90 14.38
N ARG A 484 -11.88 21.55 13.46
CA ARG A 484 -10.43 21.51 13.70
C ARG A 484 -9.82 22.91 13.79
N ASP A 485 -10.06 23.71 12.76
CA ASP A 485 -9.47 25.05 12.63
C ASP A 485 -10.38 26.11 13.23
N TYR A 486 -9.78 27.18 13.73
CA TYR A 486 -10.49 28.34 14.22
C TYR A 486 -9.61 29.59 14.10
N ASN A 487 -10.25 30.76 14.12
CA ASN A 487 -9.56 32.03 14.18
C ASN A 487 -9.90 32.71 15.52
N SER A 488 -8.89 32.88 16.37
CA SER A 488 -9.09 33.42 17.72
C SER A 488 -9.73 34.81 17.74
N TYR A 489 -9.43 35.65 16.75
CA TYR A 489 -10.03 36.98 16.62
C TYR A 489 -11.50 36.89 16.20
N VAL A 490 -11.81 36.07 15.19
CA VAL A 490 -13.21 35.86 14.74
C VAL A 490 -14.04 35.28 15.88
N ASP A 491 -13.53 34.27 16.58
CA ASP A 491 -14.18 33.66 17.74
C ASP A 491 -14.39 34.69 18.86
N PHE A 492 -13.40 35.54 19.13
CA PHE A 492 -13.49 36.59 20.14
C PHE A 492 -14.57 37.62 19.78
N PHE A 493 -14.55 38.15 18.55
CA PHE A 493 -15.55 39.12 18.11
C PHE A 493 -16.95 38.50 18.04
N GLY A 494 -17.07 37.24 17.62
CA GLY A 494 -18.33 36.49 17.65
C GLY A 494 -18.90 36.38 19.07
N LYS A 495 -18.07 35.98 20.05
CA LYS A 495 -18.45 35.93 21.47
C LYS A 495 -18.84 37.32 21.99
N LEU A 496 -18.07 38.35 21.62
CA LEU A 496 -18.35 39.73 22.02
C LEU A 496 -19.71 40.22 21.51
N ILE A 497 -20.05 39.95 20.24
CA ILE A 497 -21.35 40.30 19.65
C ILE A 497 -22.48 39.60 20.39
N ILE A 498 -22.34 38.31 20.72
CA ILE A 498 -23.36 37.56 21.49
C ILE A 498 -23.56 38.19 22.87
N ILE A 499 -22.47 38.53 23.58
CA ILE A 499 -22.52 39.18 24.90
C ILE A 499 -23.19 40.56 24.80
N LEU A 500 -22.78 41.39 23.84
CA LEU A 500 -23.35 42.72 23.63
C LEU A 500 -24.84 42.65 23.26
N THR A 501 -25.24 41.67 22.46
CA THR A 501 -26.65 41.43 22.11
C THR A 501 -27.45 41.05 23.35
N LEU A 502 -26.94 40.13 24.17
CA LEU A 502 -27.59 39.73 25.42
C LEU A 502 -27.73 40.91 26.39
N LEU A 503 -26.67 41.72 26.55
CA LEU A 503 -26.72 42.94 27.35
C LEU A 503 -27.76 43.91 26.82
N GLY A 504 -27.82 44.15 25.50
CA GLY A 504 -28.83 44.99 24.87
C GLY A 504 -30.27 44.52 25.16
N VAL A 505 -30.53 43.22 25.03
CA VAL A 505 -31.83 42.62 25.34
C VAL A 505 -32.20 42.79 26.81
N LEU A 506 -31.26 42.54 27.73
CA LEU A 506 -31.48 42.69 29.17
C LEU A 506 -31.71 44.15 29.56
N THR A 507 -30.92 45.09 29.03
CA THR A 507 -31.08 46.52 29.27
C THR A 507 -32.44 47.00 28.77
N HIS A 508 -32.83 46.62 27.55
CA HIS A 508 -34.14 46.98 27.01
C HIS A 508 -35.29 46.37 27.84
N GLY A 509 -35.16 45.12 28.29
CA GLY A 509 -36.10 44.48 29.20
C GLY A 509 -36.23 45.20 30.55
N ALA A 510 -35.10 45.58 31.16
CA ALA A 510 -35.07 46.32 32.42
C ALA A 510 -35.72 47.71 32.29
N ILE A 511 -35.45 48.42 31.19
CA ILE A 511 -36.10 49.70 30.88
C ILE A 511 -37.62 49.52 30.79
N ARG A 512 -38.10 48.48 30.09
CA ARG A 512 -39.54 48.19 30.00
C ARG A 512 -40.17 47.93 31.38
N ILE A 513 -39.53 47.14 32.24
CA ILE A 513 -40.01 46.86 33.60
C ILE A 513 -40.03 48.13 34.45
N PHE A 514 -38.98 48.95 34.36
CA PHE A 514 -38.88 50.21 35.11
C PHE A 514 -39.98 51.20 34.69
N ILE A 515 -40.20 51.37 33.39
CA ILE A 515 -41.27 52.23 32.84
C ILE A 515 -42.64 51.69 33.25
N ALA A 516 -42.89 50.38 33.16
CA ALA A 516 -44.14 49.77 33.60
C ALA A 516 -44.41 49.99 35.10
N LYS A 517 -43.40 49.83 35.96
CA LYS A 517 -43.50 50.14 37.41
C LYS A 517 -43.77 51.62 37.67
N LYS A 518 -43.13 52.51 36.92
CA LYS A 518 -43.36 53.96 37.02
C LYS A 518 -44.78 54.33 36.63
N ASN A 519 -45.30 53.76 35.53
CA ASN A 519 -46.65 54.02 35.07
C ASN A 519 -47.72 53.43 36.01
N ASN A 520 -47.48 52.25 36.60
CA ASN A 520 -48.38 51.68 37.63
C ASN A 520 -48.36 52.47 38.96
N LYS A 521 -47.26 53.16 39.30
CA LYS A 521 -47.19 54.05 40.46
C LYS A 521 -47.84 55.43 40.23
N ALA A 522 -48.09 55.82 38.98
CA ALA A 522 -48.75 57.07 38.63
C ALA A 522 -50.28 56.94 38.42
N GLY A 523 -50.80 55.70 38.47
CA GLY A 523 -52.22 55.39 38.33
C GLY A 523 -52.95 55.00 39.62
N ASN A 524 -52.24 54.98 40.76
CA ASN A 524 -52.79 54.98 42.12
C ASN A 524 -52.50 56.35 42.75
#